data_AF-A0A838F5F9-F1
#
_entry.id   AF-A0A838F5F9-F1
#
_cell.length_a   1.000
_cell.length_b   1.000
_cell.length_c   1.000
_cell.angle_alpha   90.00
_cell.angle_beta   90.00
_cell.angle_gamma   90.00
#
_symmetry.space_group_name_H-M   'P 1'
#
loop_
_entity.id
_entity.type
_entity.pdbx_description
1 polymer ?
#
loop_
_entity_poly.entity_id
_entity_poly.type
_entity_poly.pdbx_seq_one_letter_code
_entity_poly.pdbx_strand_id
1 'polypeptide(L)'
;MAIKNSPLLLKKIKAELFTYHYKEKLQETYKAALAQYAKSQPKSQASEFKTFLLTPFLMMGQWVKGLSVGQTMLLLSFTAASVLAGINMVFTGNRLYNDHMTALRAPASVEDEVTYDRPDYYKKQSRHLEISSLRLPVYIADVNELRTIDVDFSATMSNRFSRMKLEKMEFQLRDHLILNVEPMVAAFPLEEEGKEILREKLTMEIHDFMFENKIEGEVKDLKLIYILAN
;
A
#
# COMPACT_ATOMS: atom_id res chain seq x y z
N MET A 1 -10.42 1.51 54.87
CA MET A 1 -9.52 2.40 55.63
C MET A 1 -9.12 3.54 54.69
N ALA A 2 -9.78 4.70 54.81
CA ALA A 2 -9.66 5.79 53.84
C ALA A 2 -8.40 6.62 54.11
N ILE A 3 -7.42 6.55 53.20
CA ILE A 3 -6.25 7.42 53.21
C ILE A 3 -6.75 8.81 52.79
N LYS A 4 -6.95 9.70 53.77
CA LYS A 4 -7.18 11.14 53.52
C LYS A 4 -5.96 11.66 52.74
N ASN A 5 -6.14 11.86 51.43
CA ASN A 5 -5.19 12.55 50.56
C ASN A 5 -5.03 13.98 51.07
N SER A 6 -4.02 14.23 51.93
CA SER A 6 -3.71 15.59 52.34
C SER A 6 -3.03 16.30 51.16
N PRO A 7 -3.61 17.38 50.62
CA PRO A 7 -3.03 18.11 49.49
C PRO A 7 -1.65 18.71 49.80
N LEU A 8 -1.30 18.78 51.08
CA LEU A 8 0.02 19.18 51.58
C LEU A 8 1.11 18.13 51.31
N LEU A 9 0.81 16.83 51.39
CA LEU A 9 1.78 15.77 51.11
C LEU A 9 2.16 15.75 49.61
N LEU A 10 1.18 15.89 48.72
CA LEU A 10 1.40 15.92 47.27
C LEU A 10 2.21 17.13 46.83
N LYS A 11 1.98 18.31 47.43
CA LYS A 11 2.80 19.51 47.16
C LYS A 11 4.23 19.32 47.63
N LYS A 12 4.44 18.71 48.81
CA LYS A 12 5.77 18.45 49.36
C LYS A 12 6.56 17.45 48.51
N ILE A 13 5.93 16.35 48.08
CA ILE A 13 6.54 15.35 47.20
C ILE A 13 6.89 15.93 45.83
N LYS A 14 6.01 16.76 45.24
CA LYS A 14 6.32 17.46 43.98
C LYS A 14 7.51 18.40 44.14
N ALA A 15 7.57 19.20 45.21
CA ALA A 15 8.69 20.09 45.46
C ALA A 15 10.01 19.32 45.59
N GLU A 16 10.01 18.22 46.34
CA GLU A 16 11.19 17.35 46.52
C GLU A 16 11.65 16.68 45.22
N LEU A 17 10.73 16.29 44.32
CA LEU A 17 11.05 15.71 43.01
C LEU A 17 11.70 16.71 42.04
N PHE A 18 11.33 17.99 42.11
CA PHE A 18 11.89 19.05 41.25
C PHE A 18 13.24 19.57 41.74
N THR A 19 13.52 19.49 43.04
CA THR A 19 14.83 19.84 43.62
C THR A 19 15.85 18.69 43.57
N TYR A 20 15.46 17.53 43.06
CA TYR A 20 16.32 16.35 43.04
C TYR A 20 17.28 16.39 41.86
N HIS A 21 18.57 16.62 42.11
CA HIS A 21 19.61 16.64 41.08
C HIS A 21 19.98 15.21 40.63
N TYR A 22 19.17 14.64 39.74
CA TYR A 22 19.31 13.25 39.26
C TYR A 22 20.70 12.93 38.72
N LYS A 23 21.32 13.86 37.99
CA LYS A 23 22.63 13.65 37.34
C LYS A 23 23.77 13.48 38.35
N GLU A 24 23.79 14.32 39.38
CA GLU A 24 24.83 14.29 40.42
C GLU A 24 24.68 13.05 41.29
N LYS A 25 23.46 12.74 41.72
CA LYS A 25 23.19 11.56 42.54
C LYS A 25 23.41 10.25 41.77
N LEU A 26 23.22 10.25 40.45
CA LEU A 26 23.58 9.12 39.59
C LEU A 26 25.10 8.94 39.50
N GLN A 27 25.87 10.03 39.40
CA GLN A 27 27.33 9.95 39.43
C GLN A 27 27.88 9.50 40.79
N GLU A 28 27.26 9.92 41.89
CA GLU A 28 27.62 9.49 43.25
C GLU A 28 27.32 8.01 43.47
N THR A 29 26.12 7.55 43.10
CA THR A 29 25.75 6.12 43.16
C THR A 29 26.61 5.28 42.22
N TYR A 30 26.99 5.79 41.05
CA TYR A 30 27.93 5.10 40.17
C TYR A 30 29.31 4.92 40.82
N LYS A 31 29.88 6.00 41.39
CA LYS A 31 31.17 5.96 42.08
C LYS A 31 31.14 5.05 43.31
N ALA A 32 30.06 5.11 44.10
CA ALA A 32 29.89 4.25 45.27
C ALA A 32 29.73 2.78 44.86
N ALA A 33 29.10 2.45 43.72
CA ALA A 33 28.90 1.10 43.24
C ALA A 33 30.23 0.48 42.80
N LEU A 34 31.03 1.27 42.06
CA LEU A 34 32.39 0.90 41.69
C LEU A 34 33.28 0.69 42.93
N ALA A 35 33.20 1.58 43.93
CA ALA A 35 33.99 1.45 45.15
C ALA A 35 33.59 0.21 45.99
N GLN A 36 32.31 -0.10 46.06
CA GLN A 36 31.82 -1.30 46.76
C GLN A 36 32.19 -2.58 46.01
N TYR A 37 32.17 -2.53 44.68
CA TYR A 37 32.59 -3.64 43.83
C TYR A 37 34.09 -3.93 43.94
N ALA A 38 34.93 -2.89 43.92
CA ALA A 38 36.38 -3.01 44.11
C ALA A 38 36.76 -3.68 45.46
N LYS A 39 35.95 -3.46 46.51
CA LYS A 39 36.13 -4.12 47.82
C LYS A 39 35.71 -5.60 47.82
N SER A 40 34.93 -6.05 46.84
CA SER A 40 34.35 -7.40 46.79
C SER A 40 35.02 -8.36 45.80
N GLN A 41 36.08 -7.95 45.09
CA GLN A 41 36.70 -8.79 44.07
C GLN A 41 37.64 -9.87 44.64
N PRO A 42 37.48 -11.15 44.25
CA PRO A 42 38.56 -12.12 44.17
C PRO A 42 39.30 -12.01 42.82
N LYS A 43 40.63 -11.96 42.86
CA LYS A 43 41.54 -11.78 41.71
C LYS A 43 41.45 -12.93 40.69
N SER A 44 40.67 -12.79 39.61
CA SER A 44 40.84 -13.61 38.39
C SER A 44 40.23 -12.95 37.15
N GLN A 45 40.76 -13.31 35.96
CA GLN A 45 40.46 -12.74 34.63
C GLN A 45 39.02 -12.99 34.12
N ALA A 46 38.17 -13.71 34.84
CA ALA A 46 36.72 -13.79 34.57
C ALA A 46 35.95 -12.55 35.05
N SER A 47 36.66 -11.46 35.39
CA SER A 47 36.11 -10.27 36.05
C SER A 47 35.38 -9.34 35.08
N GLU A 48 35.79 -9.21 33.82
CA GLU A 48 35.23 -8.18 32.90
C GLU A 48 33.81 -8.51 32.38
N PHE A 49 33.50 -9.78 32.12
CA PHE A 49 32.13 -10.16 31.74
C PHE A 49 31.20 -10.11 32.96
N LYS A 50 31.70 -10.52 34.14
CA LYS A 50 30.96 -10.41 35.39
C LYS A 50 30.76 -8.96 35.81
N THR A 51 31.72 -8.06 35.58
CA THR A 51 31.50 -6.62 35.81
C THR A 51 30.41 -6.11 34.90
N PHE A 52 30.45 -6.39 33.60
CA PHE A 52 29.43 -5.90 32.67
C PHE A 52 28.02 -6.36 33.07
N LEU A 53 27.85 -7.64 33.41
CA LEU A 53 26.56 -8.17 33.86
C LEU A 53 26.13 -7.66 35.23
N LEU A 54 27.04 -7.54 36.22
CA LEU A 54 26.68 -7.17 37.60
C LEU A 54 26.59 -5.66 37.83
N THR A 55 27.26 -4.85 37.03
CA THR A 55 27.24 -3.38 37.15
C THR A 55 25.82 -2.79 37.15
N PRO A 56 24.90 -3.15 36.23
CA PRO A 56 23.53 -2.63 36.29
C PRO A 56 22.79 -3.05 37.56
N PHE A 57 23.01 -4.26 38.09
CA PHE A 57 22.40 -4.70 39.35
C PHE A 57 22.97 -3.99 40.58
N LEU A 58 24.26 -3.68 40.58
CA LEU A 58 24.89 -2.92 41.66
C LEU A 58 24.46 -1.45 41.63
N MET A 59 24.35 -0.85 40.45
CA MET A 59 23.76 0.49 40.28
C MET A 59 22.31 0.51 40.78
N MET A 60 21.49 -0.46 40.39
CA MET A 60 20.12 -0.59 40.89
C MET A 60 20.08 -0.77 42.40
N GLY A 61 20.94 -1.61 42.97
CA GLY A 61 21.01 -1.83 44.42
C GLY A 61 21.39 -0.58 45.20
N GLN A 62 22.29 0.25 44.67
CA GLN A 62 22.64 1.53 45.30
C GLN A 62 21.60 2.61 45.08
N TRP A 63 20.97 2.64 43.92
CA TRP A 63 19.82 3.51 43.65
C TRP A 63 18.67 3.22 44.63
N VAL A 64 18.37 1.93 44.88
CA VAL A 64 17.36 1.50 45.86
C VAL A 64 17.74 1.89 47.30
N LYS A 65 19.04 1.82 47.67
CA LYS A 65 19.51 2.29 48.99
C LYS A 65 19.33 3.80 49.20
N GLY A 66 19.27 4.58 48.14
CA GLY A 66 19.06 6.04 48.19
C GLY A 66 17.59 6.46 48.27
N LEU A 67 16.65 5.51 48.25
CA LEU A 67 15.21 5.73 48.33
C LEU A 67 14.73 5.70 49.79
N SER A 68 13.72 6.51 50.10
CA SER A 68 13.04 6.43 51.40
C SER A 68 12.21 5.14 51.50
N VAL A 69 11.89 4.71 52.72
CA VAL A 69 11.07 3.51 52.99
C VAL A 69 9.74 3.55 52.20
N GLY A 70 9.12 4.72 52.06
CA GLY A 70 7.89 4.90 51.29
C GLY A 70 8.08 4.71 49.78
N GLN A 71 9.18 5.20 49.22
CA GLN A 71 9.51 5.04 47.80
C GLN A 71 9.84 3.57 47.46
N THR A 72 10.57 2.88 48.34
CA THR A 72 10.89 1.46 48.17
C THR A 72 9.63 0.59 48.20
N MET A 73 8.70 0.86 49.12
CA MET A 73 7.41 0.16 49.17
C MET A 73 6.56 0.38 47.92
N LEU A 74 6.52 1.62 47.40
CA LEU A 74 5.82 1.92 46.15
C LEU A 74 6.41 1.14 44.97
N LEU A 75 7.73 1.14 44.83
CA LEU A 75 8.41 0.41 43.75
C LEU A 75 8.12 -1.10 43.84
N LEU A 76 8.27 -1.70 45.03
CA LEU A 76 7.97 -3.12 45.23
C LEU A 76 6.50 -3.45 44.91
N SER A 77 5.56 -2.59 45.32
CA SER A 77 4.14 -2.78 45.01
C SER A 77 3.85 -2.73 43.50
N PHE A 78 4.49 -1.82 42.78
CA PHE A 78 4.34 -1.67 41.33
C PHE A 78 4.96 -2.85 40.58
N THR A 79 6.14 -3.30 41.00
CA THR A 79 6.79 -4.48 40.42
C THR A 79 5.95 -5.73 40.68
N ALA A 80 5.46 -5.92 41.91
CA ALA A 80 4.59 -7.05 42.24
C ALA A 80 3.29 -7.04 41.42
N ALA A 81 2.63 -5.88 41.30
CA ALA A 81 1.43 -5.72 40.48
C ALA A 81 1.70 -6.01 39.00
N SER A 82 2.84 -5.55 38.46
CA SER A 82 3.21 -5.79 37.05
C SER A 82 3.46 -7.27 36.77
N VAL A 83 4.16 -7.97 37.68
CA VAL A 83 4.40 -9.42 37.54
C VAL A 83 3.09 -10.18 37.59
N LEU A 84 2.21 -9.87 38.55
CA LEU A 84 0.89 -10.49 38.66
C LEU A 84 0.03 -10.24 37.41
N ALA A 85 0.05 -9.03 36.85
CA ALA A 85 -0.65 -8.70 35.61
C ALA A 85 -0.12 -9.51 34.42
N GLY A 86 1.21 -9.61 34.29
CA GLY A 86 1.86 -10.41 33.25
C GLY A 86 1.48 -11.89 33.32
N ILE A 87 1.50 -12.48 34.52
CA ILE A 87 1.05 -13.86 34.75
C ILE A 87 -0.41 -14.03 34.32
N ASN A 88 -1.28 -13.10 34.70
CA ASN A 88 -2.71 -13.17 34.39
C ASN A 88 -2.99 -13.04 32.87
N MET A 89 -2.20 -12.22 32.16
CA MET A 89 -2.26 -12.12 30.69
C MET A 89 -1.89 -13.43 30.02
N VAL A 90 -0.84 -14.12 30.49
CA VAL A 90 -0.43 -15.43 29.93
C VAL A 90 -1.53 -16.47 30.15
N PHE A 91 -2.10 -16.55 31.36
CA PHE A 91 -3.22 -17.47 31.62
C PHE A 91 -4.47 -17.16 30.80
N THR A 92 -4.82 -15.88 30.68
CA THR A 92 -5.98 -15.45 29.87
C THR A 92 -5.75 -15.72 28.38
N GLY A 93 -4.53 -15.47 27.89
CA GLY A 93 -4.12 -15.76 26.52
C GLY A 93 -4.20 -17.25 26.20
N ASN A 94 -3.68 -18.10 27.08
CA ASN A 94 -3.79 -19.56 26.92
C ASN A 94 -5.23 -20.05 26.98
N ARG A 95 -6.07 -19.47 27.85
CA ARG A 95 -7.50 -19.79 27.89
C ARG A 95 -8.19 -19.43 26.58
N LEU A 96 -8.00 -18.21 26.09
CA LEU A 96 -8.56 -17.75 24.81
C LEU A 96 -8.06 -18.59 23.63
N TYR A 97 -6.77 -18.92 23.62
CA TYR A 97 -6.18 -19.78 22.58
C TYR A 97 -6.83 -21.16 22.58
N ASN A 98 -6.96 -21.80 23.74
CA ASN A 98 -7.58 -23.11 23.86
C ASN A 98 -9.08 -23.07 23.52
N ASP A 99 -9.81 -22.06 23.99
CA ASP A 99 -11.24 -21.86 23.70
C ASP A 99 -11.48 -21.59 22.21
N HIS A 100 -10.57 -20.91 21.52
CA HIS A 100 -10.69 -20.59 20.09
C HIS A 100 -10.14 -21.66 19.14
N MET A 101 -9.23 -22.53 19.59
CA MET A 101 -8.74 -23.65 18.79
C MET A 101 -9.62 -24.90 18.90
N THR A 102 -10.32 -25.09 20.03
CA THR A 102 -11.24 -26.24 20.20
C THR A 102 -12.65 -25.97 19.67
N ALA A 103 -13.09 -24.70 19.64
CA ALA A 103 -14.28 -24.31 18.91
C ALA A 103 -13.93 -24.26 17.41
N LEU A 104 -14.32 -25.31 16.66
CA LEU A 104 -14.40 -25.28 15.20
C LEU A 104 -15.30 -24.10 14.78
N ARG A 105 -14.71 -22.91 14.64
CA ARG A 105 -15.39 -21.78 14.06
C ARG A 105 -15.63 -22.14 12.60
N ALA A 106 -16.90 -22.33 12.23
CA ALA A 106 -17.27 -22.25 10.84
C ALA A 106 -16.71 -20.92 10.28
N PRO A 107 -16.13 -20.91 9.07
CA PRO A 107 -15.58 -19.69 8.50
C PRO A 107 -16.66 -18.60 8.55
N ALA A 108 -16.28 -17.39 9.00
CA ALA A 108 -17.22 -16.27 9.16
C ALA A 108 -17.93 -15.88 7.85
N SER A 109 -17.40 -16.35 6.73
CA SER A 109 -18.04 -16.41 5.44
C SER A 109 -17.67 -17.76 4.81
N VAL A 110 -18.62 -18.70 4.79
CA VAL A 110 -18.72 -19.53 3.59
C VAL A 110 -19.22 -18.55 2.55
N GLU A 111 -18.34 -18.06 1.69
CA GLU A 111 -18.80 -17.55 0.42
C GLU A 111 -19.51 -18.74 -0.20
N ASP A 112 -20.85 -18.77 -0.13
CA ASP A 112 -21.60 -19.40 -1.21
C ASP A 112 -20.91 -18.91 -2.49
N GLU A 113 -20.61 -19.79 -3.44
CA GLU A 113 -20.10 -19.43 -4.77
C GLU A 113 -21.16 -18.59 -5.49
N VAL A 114 -21.47 -17.41 -4.97
CA VAL A 114 -22.16 -16.33 -5.65
C VAL A 114 -21.11 -15.86 -6.63
N THR A 115 -21.05 -16.56 -7.75
CA THR A 115 -20.47 -16.07 -8.98
C THR A 115 -21.23 -14.78 -9.27
N TYR A 116 -20.74 -13.66 -8.73
CA TYR A 116 -21.20 -12.35 -9.12
C TYR A 116 -20.77 -12.21 -10.58
N ASP A 117 -21.66 -12.62 -11.48
CA ASP A 117 -21.47 -12.44 -12.90
C ASP A 117 -21.50 -10.94 -13.14
N ARG A 118 -20.29 -10.36 -13.19
CA ARG A 118 -20.12 -8.92 -13.30
C ARG A 118 -20.67 -8.55 -14.66
N PRO A 119 -21.68 -7.67 -14.74
CA PRO A 119 -22.30 -7.36 -16.02
C PRO A 119 -21.27 -6.81 -17.00
N ASP A 120 -21.38 -7.18 -18.28
CA ASP A 120 -20.43 -6.80 -19.33
C ASP A 120 -20.16 -5.29 -19.36
N TYR A 121 -21.17 -4.47 -19.05
CA TYR A 121 -21.09 -3.02 -19.08
C TYR A 121 -20.22 -2.41 -17.99
N TYR A 122 -19.86 -3.17 -16.95
CA TYR A 122 -19.05 -2.68 -15.85
C TYR A 122 -17.68 -2.19 -16.35
N LYS A 123 -17.42 -0.89 -16.20
CA LYS A 123 -16.19 -0.20 -16.64
C LYS A 123 -15.92 -0.20 -18.15
N LYS A 124 -16.94 -0.40 -19.01
CA LYS A 124 -16.78 -0.26 -20.47
C LYS A 124 -16.20 1.10 -20.89
N GLN A 125 -16.69 2.19 -20.28
CA GLN A 125 -16.19 3.56 -20.52
C GLN A 125 -14.67 3.71 -20.39
N SER A 126 -14.04 2.99 -19.46
CA SER A 126 -12.59 3.08 -19.26
C SER A 126 -11.73 2.40 -20.33
N ARG A 127 -12.38 1.75 -21.31
CA ARG A 127 -11.74 0.99 -22.40
C ARG A 127 -12.06 1.54 -23.79
N HIS A 128 -12.93 2.54 -23.89
CA HIS A 128 -13.24 3.18 -25.16
C HIS A 128 -12.17 4.22 -25.51
N LEU A 129 -11.69 4.14 -26.75
CA LEU A 129 -10.83 5.11 -27.40
C LEU A 129 -11.64 5.75 -28.52
N GLU A 130 -11.70 7.07 -28.55
CA GLU A 130 -12.40 7.81 -29.62
C GLU A 130 -11.35 8.56 -30.44
N ILE A 131 -11.39 8.39 -31.75
CA ILE A 131 -10.54 9.12 -32.69
C ILE A 131 -11.45 9.85 -33.66
N SER A 132 -11.33 11.17 -33.67
CA SER A 132 -12.11 12.06 -34.52
C SER A 132 -11.27 12.66 -35.64
N SER A 133 -11.92 12.88 -36.77
CA SER A 133 -11.44 13.56 -37.95
C SER A 133 -10.21 12.88 -38.54
N LEU A 134 -10.29 11.55 -38.73
CA LEU A 134 -9.29 10.80 -39.47
C LEU A 134 -9.54 10.94 -40.97
N ARG A 135 -8.63 11.61 -41.67
CA ARG A 135 -8.73 11.81 -43.12
C ARG A 135 -8.06 10.67 -43.88
N LEU A 136 -8.85 9.81 -44.49
CA LEU A 136 -8.37 8.67 -45.26
C LEU A 136 -8.43 8.95 -46.77
N PRO A 137 -7.40 8.53 -47.53
CA PRO A 137 -7.41 8.65 -48.98
C PRO A 137 -8.38 7.63 -49.62
N VAL A 138 -9.01 8.05 -50.71
CA VAL A 138 -10.03 7.28 -51.41
C VAL A 138 -9.82 7.43 -52.92
N TYR A 139 -9.93 6.31 -53.64
CA TYR A 139 -9.81 6.26 -55.09
C TYR A 139 -11.17 6.45 -55.78
N ILE A 140 -11.16 7.19 -56.88
CA ILE A 140 -12.28 7.26 -57.83
C ILE A 140 -11.79 6.66 -59.14
N ALA A 141 -12.48 5.64 -59.64
CA ALA A 141 -12.06 4.95 -60.87
C ALA A 141 -12.19 5.84 -62.12
N ASP A 142 -13.19 6.73 -62.14
CA ASP A 142 -13.52 7.57 -63.31
C ASP A 142 -12.75 8.89 -63.39
N VAL A 143 -12.17 9.34 -62.28
CA VAL A 143 -11.44 10.60 -62.22
C VAL A 143 -10.13 10.31 -61.51
N ASN A 144 -9.00 10.55 -62.17
CA ASN A 144 -7.66 10.35 -61.61
C ASN A 144 -7.32 11.44 -60.54
N GLU A 145 -8.28 11.71 -59.66
CA GLU A 145 -8.23 12.68 -58.58
C GLU A 145 -8.35 11.93 -57.26
N LEU A 146 -7.43 12.21 -56.35
CA LEU A 146 -7.48 11.69 -54.98
C LEU A 146 -8.56 12.47 -54.22
N ARG A 147 -9.57 11.75 -53.73
CA ARG A 147 -10.52 12.29 -52.76
C ARG A 147 -10.21 11.78 -51.38
N THR A 148 -10.81 12.41 -50.38
CA THR A 148 -10.58 12.05 -48.99
C THR A 148 -11.91 11.89 -48.27
N ILE A 149 -11.99 10.88 -47.41
CA ILE A 149 -13.09 10.73 -46.46
C ILE A 149 -12.60 11.13 -45.07
N ASP A 150 -13.41 11.87 -44.34
CA ASP A 150 -13.18 12.14 -42.92
C ASP A 150 -14.01 11.14 -42.10
N VAL A 151 -13.34 10.37 -41.24
CA VAL A 151 -13.93 9.29 -40.46
C VAL A 151 -13.76 9.56 -38.97
N ASP A 152 -14.86 9.42 -38.23
CA ASP A 152 -14.88 9.41 -36.77
C ASP A 152 -15.23 7.99 -36.31
N PHE A 153 -14.45 7.43 -35.39
CA PHE A 153 -14.72 6.10 -34.86
C PHE A 153 -14.40 5.97 -33.37
N SER A 154 -15.06 4.99 -32.75
CA SER A 154 -14.81 4.57 -31.37
C SER A 154 -14.36 3.11 -31.36
N ALA A 155 -13.22 2.84 -30.74
CA ALA A 155 -12.68 1.51 -30.59
C ALA A 155 -12.70 1.08 -29.12
N THR A 156 -13.23 -0.10 -28.85
CA THR A 156 -13.28 -0.71 -27.51
C THR A 156 -12.10 -1.64 -27.33
N MET A 157 -11.20 -1.30 -26.41
CA MET A 157 -10.04 -2.13 -26.10
C MET A 157 -10.41 -3.26 -25.13
N SER A 158 -9.62 -4.34 -25.13
CA SER A 158 -9.76 -5.40 -24.13
C SER A 158 -9.44 -4.93 -22.71
N ASN A 159 -8.45 -4.06 -22.57
CA ASN A 159 -7.96 -3.55 -21.30
C ASN A 159 -7.81 -2.02 -21.30
N ARG A 160 -7.82 -1.42 -20.10
CA ARG A 160 -7.69 0.04 -19.91
C ARG A 160 -6.31 0.60 -20.26
N PHE A 161 -5.28 -0.26 -20.19
CA PHE A 161 -3.88 0.13 -20.36
C PHE A 161 -3.56 0.36 -21.84
N SER A 162 -4.02 -0.51 -22.74
CA SER A 162 -3.90 -0.34 -24.20
C SER A 162 -4.55 0.97 -24.63
N ARG A 163 -5.78 1.23 -24.17
CA ARG A 163 -6.47 2.51 -24.41
C ARG A 163 -5.61 3.71 -23.96
N MET A 164 -5.06 3.66 -22.74
CA MET A 164 -4.21 4.74 -22.22
C MET A 164 -2.95 4.96 -23.06
N LYS A 165 -2.34 3.87 -23.55
CA LYS A 165 -1.13 3.93 -24.36
C LYS A 165 -1.42 4.50 -25.75
N LEU A 166 -2.50 4.03 -26.39
CA LEU A 166 -2.95 4.54 -27.69
C LEU A 166 -3.35 6.02 -27.61
N GLU A 167 -4.06 6.43 -26.56
CA GLU A 167 -4.41 7.84 -26.33
C GLU A 167 -3.15 8.71 -26.17
N LYS A 168 -2.12 8.21 -25.49
CA LYS A 168 -0.83 8.92 -25.38
C LYS A 168 -0.10 9.02 -26.74
N MET A 169 -0.33 8.05 -27.62
CA MET A 169 0.33 7.92 -28.92
C MET A 169 -0.62 8.26 -30.08
N GLU A 170 -1.67 9.04 -29.81
CA GLU A 170 -2.77 9.25 -30.75
C GLU A 170 -2.30 9.84 -32.09
N PHE A 171 -1.37 10.80 -32.06
CA PHE A 171 -0.79 11.38 -33.27
C PHE A 171 -0.07 10.33 -34.14
N GLN A 172 0.70 9.45 -33.51
CA GLN A 172 1.45 8.40 -34.22
C GLN A 172 0.51 7.35 -34.79
N LEU A 173 -0.55 7.03 -34.04
CA LEU A 173 -1.61 6.14 -34.52
C LEU A 173 -2.34 6.75 -35.71
N ARG A 174 -2.72 8.03 -35.65
CA ARG A 174 -3.35 8.75 -36.77
C ARG A 174 -2.45 8.72 -38.00
N ASP A 175 -1.17 9.04 -37.86
CA ASP A 175 -0.20 9.02 -38.96
C ASP A 175 -0.07 7.61 -39.56
N HIS A 176 0.03 6.58 -38.72
CA HIS A 176 0.07 5.18 -39.16
C HIS A 176 -1.17 4.80 -39.96
N LEU A 177 -2.37 5.13 -39.46
CA LEU A 177 -3.63 4.84 -40.16
C LEU A 177 -3.72 5.57 -41.50
N ILE A 178 -3.29 6.83 -41.59
CA ILE A 178 -3.34 7.61 -42.84
C ILE A 178 -2.40 7.00 -43.90
N LEU A 179 -1.25 6.48 -43.48
CA LEU A 179 -0.22 5.97 -44.38
C LEU A 179 -0.47 4.52 -44.82
N ASN A 180 -1.04 3.69 -43.94
CA ASN A 180 -1.10 2.25 -44.14
C ASN A 180 -2.50 1.75 -44.51
N VAL A 181 -3.57 2.45 -44.13
CA VAL A 181 -4.92 2.03 -44.52
C VAL A 181 -5.04 2.06 -46.04
N GLU A 182 -5.28 0.89 -46.61
CA GLU A 182 -5.47 0.75 -48.04
C GLU A 182 -6.68 1.57 -48.52
N PRO A 183 -6.49 2.41 -49.56
CA PRO A 183 -7.55 3.25 -50.08
C PRO A 183 -8.68 2.42 -50.70
N MET A 184 -9.91 2.92 -50.54
CA MET A 184 -11.14 2.29 -51.02
C MET A 184 -11.77 3.11 -52.16
N VAL A 185 -12.72 2.51 -52.89
CA VAL A 185 -13.50 3.23 -53.92
C VAL A 185 -14.48 4.21 -53.27
N ALA A 186 -14.62 5.44 -53.75
CA ALA A 186 -15.36 6.48 -53.03
C ALA A 186 -16.82 6.20 -52.65
N ALA A 187 -17.57 5.49 -53.48
CA ALA A 187 -18.93 5.11 -53.15
C ALA A 187 -19.00 4.00 -52.08
N PHE A 188 -17.95 3.18 -51.98
CA PHE A 188 -17.98 1.93 -51.24
C PHE A 188 -18.04 2.13 -49.71
N PRO A 189 -17.26 3.01 -49.04
CA PRO A 189 -17.37 3.28 -47.61
C PRO A 189 -18.74 3.79 -47.13
N LEU A 190 -19.61 4.25 -48.04
CA LEU A 190 -20.95 4.74 -47.69
C LEU A 190 -21.97 3.59 -47.62
N GLU A 191 -21.71 2.49 -48.33
CA GLU A 191 -22.53 1.27 -48.32
C GLU A 191 -22.29 0.46 -47.05
N GLU A 192 -23.25 -0.39 -46.67
CA GLU A 192 -23.15 -1.19 -45.43
C GLU A 192 -21.98 -2.18 -45.48
N GLU A 193 -21.78 -2.83 -46.63
CA GLU A 193 -20.65 -3.74 -46.86
C GLU A 193 -19.29 -3.01 -46.78
N GLY A 194 -19.18 -1.83 -47.39
CA GLY A 194 -17.94 -1.06 -47.34
C GLY A 194 -17.65 -0.49 -45.94
N LYS A 195 -18.68 -0.18 -45.13
CA LYS A 195 -18.49 0.17 -43.72
C LYS A 195 -17.92 -0.99 -42.91
N GLU A 196 -18.36 -2.21 -43.18
CA GLU A 196 -17.81 -3.42 -42.54
C GLU A 196 -16.33 -3.60 -42.90
N ILE A 197 -16.00 -3.50 -44.18
CA ILE A 197 -14.63 -3.65 -44.67
C ILE A 197 -13.73 -2.54 -44.12
N LEU A 198 -14.20 -1.29 -44.09
CA LEU A 198 -13.44 -0.19 -43.50
C LEU A 198 -13.19 -0.44 -42.00
N ARG A 199 -14.18 -0.94 -41.27
CA ARG A 199 -14.04 -1.30 -39.85
C ARG A 199 -12.99 -2.40 -39.66
N GLU A 200 -13.04 -3.44 -40.49
CA GLU A 200 -12.09 -4.54 -40.43
C GLU A 200 -10.66 -4.06 -40.72
N LYS A 201 -10.48 -3.27 -41.79
CA LYS A 201 -9.19 -2.64 -42.12
C LYS A 201 -8.65 -1.79 -40.97
N LEU A 202 -9.46 -0.87 -40.44
CA LEU A 202 -9.05 -0.05 -39.30
C LEU A 202 -8.70 -0.91 -38.07
N THR A 203 -9.42 -2.00 -37.83
CA THR A 203 -9.15 -2.90 -36.71
C THR A 203 -7.80 -3.60 -36.88
N MET A 204 -7.50 -4.09 -38.08
CA MET A 204 -6.22 -4.73 -38.41
C MET A 204 -5.05 -3.75 -38.25
N GLU A 205 -5.15 -2.56 -38.83
CA GLU A 205 -4.08 -1.55 -38.75
C GLU A 205 -3.83 -1.07 -37.30
N ILE A 206 -4.88 -0.94 -36.49
CA ILE A 206 -4.70 -0.62 -35.06
C ILE A 206 -4.00 -1.78 -34.32
N HIS A 207 -4.33 -3.04 -34.64
CA HIS A 207 -3.63 -4.20 -34.06
C HIS A 207 -2.17 -4.23 -34.45
N ASP A 208 -1.85 -3.97 -35.71
CA ASP A 208 -0.47 -3.93 -36.21
C ASP A 208 0.32 -2.81 -35.53
N PHE A 209 -0.26 -1.61 -35.43
CA PHE A 209 0.33 -0.51 -34.65
C PHE A 209 0.57 -0.89 -33.18
N MET A 210 -0.38 -1.57 -32.55
CA MET A 210 -0.23 -2.05 -31.17
C MET A 210 0.91 -3.05 -31.05
N PHE A 211 1.02 -3.98 -32.02
CA PHE A 211 2.06 -4.99 -32.06
C PHE A 211 3.45 -4.38 -32.23
N GLU A 212 3.63 -3.47 -33.19
CA GLU A 212 4.88 -2.75 -33.44
C GLU A 212 5.38 -2.01 -32.20
N ASN A 213 4.44 -1.38 -31.47
CA ASN A 213 4.73 -0.61 -30.26
C ASN A 213 4.73 -1.44 -28.98
N LYS A 214 4.62 -2.77 -29.07
CA LYS A 214 4.61 -3.72 -27.95
C LYS A 214 3.54 -3.38 -26.90
N ILE A 215 2.36 -2.98 -27.36
CA ILE A 215 1.21 -2.68 -26.52
C ILE A 215 0.40 -3.97 -26.36
N GLU A 216 0.40 -4.55 -25.16
CA GLU A 216 -0.41 -5.72 -24.86
C GLU A 216 -1.91 -5.39 -24.85
N GLY A 217 -2.70 -6.10 -25.65
CA GLY A 217 -4.15 -5.97 -25.73
C GLY A 217 -4.70 -6.35 -27.09
N GLU A 218 -6.01 -6.15 -27.25
CA GLU A 218 -6.73 -6.37 -28.52
C GLU A 218 -7.84 -5.31 -28.62
N VAL A 219 -8.15 -4.90 -29.85
CA VAL A 219 -9.39 -4.19 -30.19
C VAL A 219 -10.52 -5.22 -30.23
N LYS A 220 -11.52 -5.07 -29.36
CA LYS A 220 -12.68 -5.99 -29.27
C LYS A 220 -13.80 -5.63 -30.22
N ASP A 221 -13.99 -4.33 -30.44
CA ASP A 221 -15.08 -3.80 -31.23
C ASP A 221 -14.70 -2.41 -31.73
N LEU A 222 -15.02 -2.10 -32.99
CA LEU A 222 -14.77 -0.80 -33.60
C LEU A 222 -16.07 -0.31 -34.24
N LYS A 223 -16.52 0.88 -33.83
CA LYS A 223 -17.75 1.49 -34.32
C LYS A 223 -17.42 2.76 -35.08
N LEU A 224 -17.82 2.81 -36.34
CA LEU A 224 -17.81 4.03 -37.13
C LEU A 224 -18.94 4.92 -36.64
N ILE A 225 -18.61 6.10 -36.12
CA ILE A 225 -19.57 7.09 -35.64
C ILE A 225 -20.08 7.90 -36.84
N TYR A 226 -19.13 8.38 -37.65
CA TYR A 226 -19.44 9.27 -38.75
C TYR A 226 -18.46 9.09 -39.92
N ILE A 227 -18.97 9.27 -41.13
CA ILE A 227 -18.20 9.22 -42.38
C ILE A 227 -18.68 10.38 -43.24
N LEU A 228 -17.76 11.27 -43.59
CA LEU A 228 -17.97 12.34 -44.55
C LEU A 228 -17.13 12.10 -45.79
N ALA A 229 -17.75 12.16 -46.96
CA ALA A 229 -17.04 12.19 -48.23
C ALA A 229 -16.90 13.65 -48.70
N ASN A 230 -15.65 14.07 -48.96
CA ASN A 230 -15.31 15.36 -49.56
C ASN A 230 -14.79 15.14 -50.99
#